data_AF-A0A2N0QM31-F1
#
_entry.id   AF-A0A2N0QM31-F1
#
_cell.length_a   1.000
_cell.length_b   1.000
_cell.length_c   1.000
_cell.angle_alpha   90.00
_cell.angle_beta   90.00
_cell.angle_gamma   90.00
#
_symmetry.space_group_name_H-M   'P 1'
#
loop_
_entity.id
_entity.type
_entity.pdbx_description
1 polymer ?
#
loop_
_entity_poly.entity_id
_entity_poly.type
_entity_poly.pdbx_seq_one_letter_code
_entity_poly.pdbx_strand_id
1 'polypeptide(L)'
;MATKGKKREKIPDWVQYMQACSPALKIFKRANGGYMLRDTSRPLEVLSIHAELQTNRNYCFNPYYHAITKKENIPTPPWVPLLPGHYVIGKFGSLYVRLEIQSNNKEHLIYCWKIYKNMEITQLIHWEANSDFFVSMRKYIKQSGEISIPDILGLRDPSIIHDLQSKVNSIYPNLFNANAINSQNKINKLTTAMQKKGKKLLEKASAISHPPIIYHGIEIKEPGMHLSPEATLALAVEYEALKKSEDSSRKRIKRAKTNNEYIKNLKYKLHEEKDQELLNNWIRKTLEETNIRSTIF
;
A
#
# COMPACT_ATOMS: atom_id res chain seq x y z
N MET A 1 -21.63 38.97 -19.94
CA MET A 1 -20.84 37.84 -19.39
C MET A 1 -20.28 38.27 -18.04
N ALA A 2 -20.89 37.87 -16.93
CA ALA A 2 -20.43 38.21 -15.60
C ALA A 2 -19.53 37.08 -15.05
N THR A 3 -18.24 37.37 -14.92
CA THR A 3 -17.28 36.50 -14.23
C THR A 3 -17.66 36.39 -12.76
N LYS A 4 -18.14 35.21 -12.34
CA LYS A 4 -18.33 34.86 -10.92
C LYS A 4 -16.99 35.00 -10.20
N GLY A 5 -16.85 36.03 -9.38
CA GLY A 5 -15.71 36.21 -8.49
C GLY A 5 -15.55 34.99 -7.57
N LYS A 6 -14.34 34.42 -7.53
CA LYS A 6 -13.95 33.47 -6.48
C LYS A 6 -14.15 34.15 -5.12
N LYS A 7 -15.20 33.78 -4.39
CA LYS A 7 -15.35 34.13 -2.97
C LYS A 7 -14.08 33.67 -2.26
N ARG A 8 -13.31 34.62 -1.70
CA ARG A 8 -12.24 34.29 -0.75
C ARG A 8 -12.92 33.58 0.43
N GLU A 9 -12.60 32.31 0.63
CA GLU A 9 -13.09 31.57 1.80
C GLU A 9 -12.54 32.26 3.06
N LYS A 10 -13.45 32.84 3.84
CA LYS A 10 -13.11 33.47 5.11
C LYS A 10 -12.82 32.36 6.13
N ILE A 11 -11.70 32.48 6.85
CA ILE A 11 -11.38 31.59 7.96
C ILE A 11 -12.47 31.75 9.03
N PRO A 12 -13.04 30.67 9.60
CA PRO A 12 -14.10 30.77 10.60
C PRO A 12 -13.65 31.48 11.87
N ASP A 13 -14.55 32.26 12.48
CA ASP A 13 -14.25 33.09 13.65
C ASP A 13 -13.69 32.28 14.84
N TRP A 14 -14.16 31.04 15.04
CA TRP A 14 -13.64 30.17 16.11
C TRP A 14 -12.16 29.78 15.90
N VAL A 15 -11.72 29.64 14.66
CA VAL A 15 -10.32 29.32 14.33
C VAL A 15 -9.45 30.53 14.64
N GLN A 16 -9.91 31.72 14.24
CA GLN A 16 -9.21 32.98 14.50
C GLN A 16 -9.12 33.26 16.00
N TYR A 17 -10.22 33.07 16.74
CA TYR A 17 -10.26 33.23 18.19
C TYR A 17 -9.24 32.33 18.89
N MET A 18 -9.23 31.03 18.58
CA MET A 18 -8.29 30.09 19.19
C MET A 18 -6.84 30.43 18.89
N GLN A 19 -6.54 30.85 17.66
CA GLN A 19 -5.19 31.24 17.26
C GLN A 19 -4.73 32.53 17.97
N ALA A 20 -5.65 33.48 18.21
CA ALA A 20 -5.36 34.67 18.99
C ALA A 20 -5.06 34.33 20.46
N CYS A 21 -5.79 33.38 21.04
CA CYS A 21 -5.59 32.93 22.41
C CYS A 21 -4.32 32.08 22.58
N SER A 22 -3.91 31.32 21.56
CA SER A 22 -2.70 30.50 21.59
C SER A 22 -2.00 30.51 20.24
N PRO A 23 -0.94 31.34 20.08
CA PRO A 23 -0.17 31.42 18.84
C PRO A 23 0.52 30.11 18.43
N ALA A 24 0.68 29.17 19.38
CA ALA A 24 1.27 27.85 19.12
C ALA A 24 0.34 26.90 18.32
N LEU A 25 -0.94 27.26 18.17
CA LEU A 25 -1.92 26.51 17.39
C LEU A 25 -1.75 26.80 15.89
N LYS A 26 -1.28 25.80 15.14
CA LYS A 26 -1.20 25.85 13.68
C LYS A 26 -2.51 25.44 13.04
N ILE A 27 -2.96 26.20 12.05
CA ILE A 27 -4.20 25.95 11.31
C ILE A 27 -3.95 24.96 10.19
N PHE A 28 -4.83 23.96 10.08
CA PHE A 28 -4.87 23.03 8.95
C PHE A 28 -6.27 22.97 8.36
N LYS A 29 -6.34 22.97 7.03
CA LYS A 29 -7.60 22.81 6.29
C LYS A 29 -7.83 21.33 6.00
N ARG A 30 -8.98 20.81 6.43
CA ARG A 30 -9.41 19.43 6.20
C ARG A 30 -9.91 19.26 4.76
N ALA A 31 -9.89 18.02 4.28
CA ALA A 31 -10.30 17.66 2.92
C ALA A 31 -11.76 18.07 2.59
N ASN A 32 -12.62 18.11 3.59
CA ASN A 32 -14.02 18.52 3.45
C ASN A 32 -14.25 20.04 3.53
N GLY A 33 -13.18 20.85 3.53
CA GLY A 33 -13.24 22.30 3.65
C GLY A 33 -13.34 22.83 5.09
N GLY A 34 -13.49 21.95 6.09
CA GLY A 34 -13.44 22.33 7.50
C GLY A 34 -12.02 22.67 7.97
N TYR A 35 -11.90 23.14 9.20
CA TYR A 35 -10.61 23.49 9.81
C TYR A 35 -10.33 22.64 11.05
N MET A 36 -9.05 22.44 11.34
CA MET A 36 -8.53 21.91 12.59
C MET A 36 -7.31 22.72 13.03
N LEU A 37 -7.01 22.67 14.31
CA LEU A 37 -5.85 23.30 14.93
C LEU A 37 -4.98 22.22 15.54
N ARG A 38 -3.68 22.30 15.34
CA ARG A 38 -2.70 21.42 15.99
C ARG A 38 -1.80 22.25 16.88
N ASP A 39 -1.62 21.83 18.12
CA ASP A 39 -0.68 22.48 19.03
C ASP A 39 0.72 22.00 18.72
N THR A 40 1.64 22.95 18.57
CA THR A 40 3.06 22.71 18.30
C THR A 40 3.97 23.14 19.44
N SER A 41 3.41 23.64 20.54
CA SER A 41 4.18 23.97 21.75
C SER A 41 4.67 22.73 22.50
N ARG A 42 3.96 21.61 22.37
CA ARG A 42 4.27 20.36 23.06
C ARG A 42 5.27 19.54 22.25
N PRO A 43 6.37 19.06 22.86
CA PRO A 43 7.28 18.18 22.17
C PRO A 43 6.59 16.84 21.89
N LEU A 44 6.77 16.35 20.67
CA LEU A 44 6.37 15.00 20.31
C LEU A 44 7.39 14.02 20.90
N GLU A 45 6.90 13.06 21.66
CA GLU A 45 7.72 12.02 22.26
C GLU A 45 7.75 10.78 21.35
N VAL A 46 8.94 10.21 21.16
CA VAL A 46 9.12 8.96 20.43
C VAL A 46 9.52 7.88 21.43
N LEU A 47 8.57 6.99 21.71
CA LEU A 47 8.72 5.84 22.62
C LEU A 47 9.43 4.65 21.95
N SER A 48 9.90 3.68 22.74
CA SER A 48 10.56 2.46 22.23
C SER A 48 9.62 1.58 21.40
N ILE A 49 8.31 1.64 21.67
CA ILE A 49 7.29 0.96 20.86
C ILE A 49 7.26 1.44 19.39
N HIS A 50 7.91 2.56 19.08
CA HIS A 50 8.07 3.06 17.70
C HIS A 50 9.35 2.57 17.01
N ALA A 51 10.17 1.71 17.64
CA ALA A 51 11.40 1.23 17.02
C ALA A 51 11.14 0.36 15.77
N GLU A 52 10.01 -0.36 15.76
CA GLU A 52 9.65 -1.28 14.67
C GLU A 52 8.29 -0.93 14.09
N LEU A 53 8.18 -0.97 12.76
CA LEU A 53 6.93 -0.69 12.06
C LEU A 53 5.98 -1.89 12.19
N GLN A 54 5.06 -1.82 13.14
CA GLN A 54 4.06 -2.87 13.34
C GLN A 54 2.97 -2.79 12.27
N THR A 55 2.97 -3.73 11.33
CA THR A 55 1.93 -3.81 10.27
C THR A 55 0.71 -4.63 10.67
N ASN A 56 0.65 -5.14 11.90
CA ASN A 56 -0.48 -5.92 12.39
C ASN A 56 -1.72 -5.01 12.53
N ARG A 57 -2.87 -5.47 12.04
CA ARG A 57 -4.14 -4.72 12.09
C ARG A 57 -4.80 -4.71 13.48
N ASN A 58 -4.13 -5.14 14.54
CA ASN A 58 -4.70 -5.12 15.87
C ASN A 58 -4.70 -3.69 16.42
N TYR A 59 -5.82 -2.98 16.22
CA TYR A 59 -5.91 -1.53 16.36
C TYR A 59 -5.76 -1.00 17.79
N CYS A 60 -5.99 -1.81 18.81
CA CYS A 60 -5.99 -1.34 20.21
C CYS A 60 -4.60 -1.03 20.76
N PHE A 61 -3.54 -1.58 20.15
CA PHE A 61 -2.17 -1.44 20.68
C PHE A 61 -1.15 -1.06 19.60
N ASN A 62 -1.57 -0.84 18.35
CA ASN A 62 -0.65 -0.50 17.28
C ASN A 62 -0.22 0.99 17.41
N PRO A 63 1.08 1.29 17.57
CA PRO A 63 1.59 2.66 17.58
C PRO A 63 1.48 3.37 16.22
N TYR A 64 1.07 2.65 15.18
CA TYR A 64 0.93 3.17 13.83
C TYR A 64 -0.49 3.07 13.32
N TYR A 65 -0.97 4.19 12.77
CA TYR A 65 -2.21 4.24 12.02
C TYR A 65 -1.94 4.09 10.53
N HIS A 66 -2.61 3.14 9.88
CA HIS A 66 -2.55 2.99 8.42
C HIS A 66 -3.49 3.98 7.74
N ALA A 67 -2.96 5.09 7.20
CA ALA A 67 -3.77 6.10 6.54
C ALA A 67 -4.22 5.65 5.15
N ILE A 68 -5.50 5.31 5.01
CA ILE A 68 -6.10 5.02 3.71
C ILE A 68 -6.34 6.35 2.98
N THR A 69 -5.44 6.72 2.08
CA THR A 69 -5.61 7.91 1.22
C THR A 69 -6.22 7.48 -0.12
N LYS A 70 -7.43 7.95 -0.44
CA LYS A 70 -8.06 7.74 -1.76
C LYS A 70 -7.40 8.54 -2.90
N LYS A 71 -6.38 9.36 -2.61
CA LYS A 71 -5.67 10.16 -3.62
C LYS A 71 -4.54 9.35 -4.24
N GLU A 72 -4.58 9.23 -5.56
CA GLU A 72 -3.67 8.47 -6.43
C GLU A 72 -2.19 8.93 -6.40
N ASN A 73 -1.86 10.00 -5.66
CA ASN A 73 -0.53 10.60 -5.67
C ASN A 73 0.34 10.28 -4.45
N ILE A 74 -0.09 9.39 -3.55
CA ILE A 74 0.80 8.87 -2.49
C ILE A 74 1.11 7.40 -2.84
N PRO A 75 2.34 7.05 -3.23
CA PRO A 75 2.66 5.74 -3.82
C PRO A 75 2.45 4.55 -2.87
N THR A 76 2.17 4.79 -1.60
CA THR A 76 1.84 3.76 -0.61
C THR A 76 1.08 4.46 0.53
N PRO A 77 -0.08 3.97 1.01
CA PRO A 77 -0.74 4.57 2.18
C PRO A 77 0.26 4.65 3.34
N PRO A 78 0.60 5.86 3.82
CA PRO A 78 1.67 6.01 4.77
C PRO A 78 1.20 5.49 6.13
N TRP A 79 2.04 4.67 6.76
CA TRP A 79 1.91 4.42 8.19
C TRP A 79 2.23 5.71 8.92
N VAL A 80 1.30 6.15 9.76
CA VAL A 80 1.41 7.39 10.53
C VAL A 80 1.70 7.02 11.98
N PRO A 81 2.84 7.43 12.55
CA PRO A 81 3.13 7.16 13.95
C PRO A 81 2.21 7.99 14.86
N LEU A 82 1.67 7.36 15.89
CA LEU A 82 0.81 7.96 16.90
C LEU A 82 1.65 8.37 18.10
N LEU A 83 2.13 9.61 18.10
CA LEU A 83 3.10 10.09 19.09
C LEU A 83 2.43 10.76 20.28
N PRO A 84 2.85 10.45 21.53
CA PRO A 84 2.52 11.27 22.69
C PRO A 84 2.93 12.73 22.49
N GLY A 85 2.13 13.63 23.06
CA GLY A 85 2.25 15.07 22.84
C GLY A 85 1.50 15.57 21.60
N HIS A 86 1.04 14.68 20.71
CA HIS A 86 0.18 15.08 19.59
C HIS A 86 -1.16 15.57 20.12
N TYR A 87 -1.47 16.82 19.80
CA TYR A 87 -2.61 17.55 20.32
C TYR A 87 -3.33 18.26 19.18
N VAL A 88 -4.64 18.05 19.08
CA VAL A 88 -5.48 18.65 18.05
C VAL A 88 -6.81 19.13 18.59
N ILE A 89 -7.33 20.20 17.99
CA ILE A 89 -8.65 20.74 18.24
C ILE A 89 -9.40 20.80 16.92
N GLY A 90 -10.62 20.28 16.90
CA GLY A 90 -11.52 20.33 15.76
C GLY A 90 -12.94 20.71 16.18
N LYS A 91 -13.76 21.05 15.19
CA LYS A 91 -15.19 21.32 15.38
C LYS A 91 -16.05 20.27 14.68
N PHE A 92 -17.08 19.79 15.39
CA PHE A 92 -18.10 18.83 14.92
C PHE A 92 -19.49 19.36 15.21
N GLY A 93 -20.21 19.77 14.17
CA GLY A 93 -21.48 20.48 14.34
C GLY A 93 -21.28 21.75 15.19
N SER A 94 -21.99 21.84 16.31
CA SER A 94 -21.84 22.92 17.29
C SER A 94 -20.76 22.66 18.36
N LEU A 95 -20.20 21.45 18.40
CA LEU A 95 -19.29 21.01 19.46
C LEU A 95 -17.82 21.20 19.09
N TYR A 96 -17.00 21.48 20.09
CA TYR A 96 -15.55 21.58 19.97
C TYR A 96 -14.93 20.34 20.61
N VAL A 97 -14.00 19.71 19.90
CA VAL A 97 -13.41 18.45 20.29
C VAL A 97 -11.90 18.62 20.34
N ARG A 98 -11.32 18.23 21.47
CA ARG A 98 -9.88 18.16 21.70
C ARG A 98 -9.48 16.70 21.76
N LEU A 99 -8.45 16.31 21.02
CA LEU A 99 -7.74 15.04 21.21
C LEU A 99 -6.31 15.32 21.66
N GLU A 100 -5.86 14.54 22.63
CA GLU A 100 -4.49 14.48 23.09
C GLU A 100 -4.03 13.01 23.15
N ILE A 101 -2.84 12.73 22.61
CA ILE A 101 -2.17 11.44 22.76
C ILE A 101 -1.17 11.55 23.90
N GLN A 102 -1.22 10.61 24.83
CA GLN A 102 -0.33 10.51 25.97
C GLN A 102 0.30 9.12 26.03
N SER A 103 1.41 9.01 26.76
CA SER A 103 2.03 7.74 27.13
C SER A 103 1.69 7.42 28.59
N ASN A 104 1.58 6.14 28.92
CA ASN A 104 1.58 5.71 30.32
C ASN A 104 2.97 5.23 30.75
N ASN A 105 3.11 4.93 32.05
CA ASN A 105 4.37 4.46 32.63
C ASN A 105 4.90 3.15 32.02
N LYS A 106 4.10 2.44 31.22
CA LYS A 106 4.47 1.21 30.50
C LYS A 106 4.67 1.44 29.00
N GLU A 107 4.86 2.69 28.58
CA GLU A 107 4.99 3.13 27.19
C GLU A 107 3.79 2.78 26.29
N HIS A 108 2.61 2.51 26.86
CA HIS A 108 1.40 2.35 26.05
C HIS A 108 0.76 3.70 25.77
N LEU A 109 0.18 3.82 24.57
CA LEU A 109 -0.55 5.01 24.15
C LEU A 109 -1.91 5.07 24.86
N ILE A 110 -2.21 6.23 25.42
CA ILE A 110 -3.51 6.61 25.97
C ILE A 110 -4.05 7.76 25.14
N TYR A 111 -5.27 7.60 24.63
CA TYR A 111 -5.97 8.61 23.86
C TYR A 111 -6.97 9.32 24.76
N CYS A 112 -6.72 10.60 25.06
CA CYS A 112 -7.64 11.44 25.81
C CYS A 112 -8.39 12.36 24.87
N TRP A 113 -9.72 12.28 24.86
CA TRP A 113 -10.55 13.21 24.12
C TRP A 113 -11.52 13.94 25.04
N LYS A 114 -11.76 15.21 24.74
CA LYS A 114 -12.61 16.13 25.52
C LYS A 114 -13.54 16.87 24.58
N ILE A 115 -14.79 17.03 24.99
CA ILE A 115 -15.84 17.69 24.20
C ILE A 115 -16.35 18.91 24.96
N TYR A 116 -16.42 20.04 24.26
CA TYR A 116 -16.79 21.33 24.79
C TYR A 116 -17.97 21.93 24.03
N LYS A 117 -18.81 22.67 24.76
CA LYS A 117 -19.98 23.35 24.19
C LYS A 117 -19.62 24.65 23.48
N ASN A 118 -18.61 25.36 23.99
CA ASN A 118 -18.22 26.69 23.56
C ASN A 118 -16.79 26.72 22.99
N MET A 119 -16.51 27.75 22.19
CA MET A 119 -15.20 27.95 21.56
C MET A 119 -14.11 28.38 22.55
N GLU A 120 -14.45 28.72 23.79
CA GLU A 120 -13.46 29.08 24.82
C GLU A 120 -12.86 27.85 25.50
N ILE A 121 -13.37 26.64 25.21
CA ILE A 121 -12.90 25.37 25.81
C ILE A 121 -13.08 25.37 27.35
N THR A 122 -14.02 26.16 27.87
CA THR A 122 -14.32 26.23 29.32
C THR A 122 -15.46 25.31 29.74
N GLN A 123 -16.47 25.11 28.88
CA GLN A 123 -17.64 24.29 29.20
C GLN A 123 -17.46 22.85 28.74
N LEU A 124 -16.82 22.03 29.57
CA LEU A 124 -16.63 20.59 29.33
C LEU A 124 -17.98 19.86 29.44
N ILE A 125 -18.37 19.17 28.38
CA ILE A 125 -19.56 18.31 28.34
C ILE A 125 -19.21 16.90 28.80
N HIS A 126 -18.12 16.36 28.23
CA HIS A 126 -17.71 14.99 28.47
C HIS A 126 -16.25 14.79 28.08
N TRP A 127 -15.64 13.78 28.69
CA TRP A 127 -14.28 13.36 28.36
C TRP A 127 -14.09 11.88 28.66
N GLU A 128 -13.15 11.27 27.94
CA GLU A 128 -12.72 9.91 28.20
C GLU A 128 -11.22 9.79 27.90
N ALA A 129 -10.56 8.84 28.56
CA ALA A 129 -9.18 8.46 28.31
C ALA A 129 -9.10 6.94 28.24
N ASN A 130 -8.70 6.40 27.09
CA ASN A 130 -8.73 4.96 26.84
C ASN A 130 -7.60 4.55 25.88
N SER A 131 -7.21 3.28 25.92
CA SER A 131 -6.30 2.66 24.95
C SER A 131 -7.01 2.21 23.67
N ASP A 132 -8.34 2.08 23.68
CA ASP A 132 -9.15 1.63 22.55
C ASP A 132 -9.28 2.70 21.44
N PHE A 133 -8.22 2.83 20.65
CA PHE A 133 -8.12 3.86 19.61
C PHE A 133 -9.39 4.00 18.76
N PHE A 134 -9.93 5.22 18.70
CA PHE A 134 -11.18 5.62 18.04
C PHE A 134 -12.49 5.01 18.54
N VAL A 135 -12.49 3.90 19.27
CA VAL A 135 -13.70 3.13 19.56
C VAL A 135 -14.60 3.89 20.53
N SER A 136 -14.06 4.35 21.64
CA SER A 136 -14.83 5.07 22.66
C SER A 136 -15.37 6.41 22.13
N MET A 137 -14.52 7.15 21.40
CA MET A 137 -14.89 8.41 20.75
C MET A 137 -16.00 8.24 19.71
N ARG A 138 -15.96 7.16 18.90
CA ARG A 138 -17.00 6.85 17.90
C ARG A 138 -18.35 6.54 18.54
N LYS A 139 -18.35 5.87 19.70
CA LYS A 139 -19.59 5.57 20.43
C LYS A 139 -20.27 6.84 20.94
N TYR A 140 -19.49 7.81 21.40
CA TYR A 140 -20.01 9.05 21.99
C TYR A 140 -20.45 10.05 20.92
N ILE A 141 -19.56 10.37 19.98
CA ILE A 141 -19.89 11.25 18.86
C ILE A 141 -20.66 10.40 17.86
N LYS A 142 -22.01 10.40 17.93
CA LYS A 142 -22.86 9.76 16.92
C LYS A 142 -22.53 10.36 15.54
N GLN A 143 -21.62 9.72 14.81
CA GLN A 143 -21.17 10.19 13.51
C GLN A 143 -22.28 9.96 12.48
N SER A 144 -23.08 10.99 12.21
CA SER A 144 -23.85 11.10 10.98
C SER A 144 -23.13 12.06 10.03
N GLY A 145 -22.13 11.56 9.30
CA GLY A 145 -21.42 12.42 8.31
C GLY A 145 -20.14 11.82 7.70
N GLU A 146 -19.61 12.54 6.72
CA GLU A 146 -18.49 12.17 5.84
C GLU A 146 -17.08 12.26 6.47
N ILE A 147 -16.95 12.77 7.71
CA ILE A 147 -15.65 13.03 8.35
C ILE A 147 -15.23 11.84 9.20
N SER A 148 -14.14 11.18 8.82
CA SER A 148 -13.59 10.07 9.61
C SER A 148 -12.76 10.60 10.78
N ILE A 149 -12.69 9.88 11.91
CA ILE A 149 -11.82 10.29 13.04
C ILE A 149 -10.36 10.57 12.61
N PRO A 150 -9.75 9.78 11.72
CA PRO A 150 -8.43 10.11 11.15
C PRO A 150 -8.32 11.52 10.54
N ASP A 151 -9.38 12.02 9.89
CA ASP A 151 -9.42 13.39 9.35
C ASP A 151 -9.53 14.44 10.47
N ILE A 152 -10.17 14.09 11.58
CA ILE A 152 -10.22 14.92 12.80
C ILE A 152 -8.83 15.07 13.39
N LEU A 153 -8.05 13.98 13.38
CA LEU A 153 -6.72 13.93 13.98
C LEU A 153 -5.61 14.50 13.10
N GLY A 154 -5.96 14.88 11.88
CA GLY A 154 -4.99 15.28 10.88
C GLY A 154 -4.11 14.15 10.35
N LEU A 155 -4.45 12.89 10.64
CA LEU A 155 -3.71 11.70 10.18
C LEU A 155 -3.90 11.42 8.68
N ARG A 156 -4.61 12.30 7.97
CA ARG A 156 -4.71 12.33 6.50
C ARG A 156 -4.05 13.55 5.87
N ASP A 157 -3.54 14.49 6.67
CA ASP A 157 -2.85 15.67 6.16
C ASP A 157 -1.38 15.32 5.85
N PRO A 158 -0.90 15.46 4.60
CA PRO A 158 0.46 15.09 4.23
C PRO A 158 1.55 15.80 5.04
N SER A 159 1.31 17.06 5.43
CA SER A 159 2.28 17.85 6.19
C SER A 159 2.41 17.32 7.62
N ILE A 160 1.28 16.96 8.25
CA ILE A 160 1.28 16.34 9.59
C ILE A 160 1.91 14.95 9.52
N ILE A 161 1.57 14.15 8.52
CA ILE A 161 2.14 12.81 8.35
C ILE A 161 3.66 12.90 8.21
N HIS A 162 4.16 13.77 7.33
CA HIS A 162 5.59 13.96 7.13
C HIS A 162 6.30 14.43 8.40
N ASP A 163 5.72 15.39 9.13
CA ASP A 163 6.25 15.87 10.40
C ASP A 163 6.39 14.74 11.43
N LEU A 164 5.32 13.97 11.65
CA LEU A 164 5.31 12.83 12.58
C LEU A 164 6.32 11.75 12.17
N GLN A 165 6.38 11.41 10.88
CA GLN A 165 7.34 10.43 10.34
C GLN A 165 8.78 10.92 10.46
N SER A 166 9.04 12.20 10.21
CA SER A 166 10.38 12.78 10.32
C SER A 166 10.91 12.71 11.74
N LYS A 167 10.03 12.91 12.74
CA LYS A 167 10.40 12.81 14.15
C LYS A 167 10.84 11.42 14.54
N VAL A 168 10.10 10.40 14.11
CA VAL A 168 10.48 9.00 14.35
C VAL A 168 11.71 8.61 13.54
N ASN A 169 11.80 9.00 12.26
CA ASN A 169 12.97 8.73 11.42
C ASN A 169 14.27 9.35 11.95
N SER A 170 14.18 10.45 12.72
CA SER A 170 15.35 11.07 13.35
C SER A 170 15.99 10.20 14.45
N ILE A 171 15.21 9.29 15.04
CA ILE A 171 15.65 8.37 16.11
C ILE A 171 15.83 6.95 15.55
N TYR A 172 14.93 6.52 14.67
CA TYR A 172 14.94 5.22 14.01
C TYR A 172 15.04 5.42 12.49
N PRO A 173 16.26 5.56 11.93
CA PRO A 173 16.46 5.81 10.52
C PRO A 173 15.84 4.74 9.63
N ASN A 174 15.36 5.16 8.45
CA ASN A 174 14.81 4.29 7.40
C ASN A 174 13.48 3.59 7.72
N LEU A 175 12.86 3.84 8.87
CA LEU A 175 11.63 3.16 9.27
C LEU A 175 10.47 3.35 8.29
N PHE A 176 10.33 4.56 7.73
CA PHE A 176 9.31 4.88 6.72
C PHE A 176 9.85 4.92 5.29
N ASN A 177 11.09 4.50 5.07
CA ASN A 177 11.68 4.48 3.73
C ASN A 177 11.07 3.33 2.94
N ALA A 178 10.10 3.64 2.06
CA ALA A 178 9.41 2.66 1.24
C ALA A 178 10.38 1.77 0.43
N ASN A 179 11.53 2.30 0.00
CA ASN A 179 12.55 1.52 -0.71
C ASN A 179 13.27 0.54 0.20
N ALA A 180 13.56 0.93 1.45
CA ALA A 180 14.17 0.04 2.44
C ALA A 180 13.20 -1.08 2.86
N ILE A 181 11.94 -0.73 3.15
CA ILE A 181 10.89 -1.70 3.51
C ILE A 181 10.66 -2.71 2.37
N ASN A 182 10.56 -2.23 1.12
CA ASN A 182 10.38 -3.09 -0.04
C ASN A 182 11.60 -4.00 -0.27
N SER A 183 12.81 -3.50 -0.01
CA SER A 183 14.04 -4.29 -0.13
C SER A 183 14.10 -5.37 0.95
N GLN A 184 13.77 -5.04 2.20
CA GLN A 184 13.73 -6.01 3.30
C GLN A 184 12.68 -7.11 3.06
N ASN A 185 11.49 -6.73 2.58
CA ASN A 185 10.44 -7.69 2.22
C ASN A 185 10.85 -8.62 1.06
N LYS A 186 11.64 -8.13 0.10
CA LYS A 186 12.20 -8.96 -0.98
C LYS A 186 13.23 -9.94 -0.43
N ILE A 187 14.13 -9.49 0.45
CA ILE A 187 15.14 -10.35 1.09
C ILE A 187 14.43 -11.44 1.90
N ASN A 188 13.45 -11.11 2.73
CA ASN A 188 12.72 -12.10 3.52
C ASN A 188 12.05 -13.17 2.64
N LYS A 189 11.36 -12.75 1.57
CA LYS A 189 10.75 -13.69 0.60
C LYS A 189 11.78 -14.58 -0.07
N LEU A 190 12.94 -14.03 -0.44
CA LEU A 190 14.04 -14.76 -1.04
C LEU A 190 14.59 -15.80 -0.06
N THR A 191 14.89 -15.40 1.18
CA THR A 191 15.41 -16.29 2.23
C THR A 191 14.48 -17.46 2.49
N THR A 192 13.18 -17.22 2.66
CA THR A 192 12.19 -18.30 2.86
C THR A 192 12.13 -19.24 1.65
N ALA A 193 12.19 -18.70 0.43
CA ALA A 193 12.18 -19.51 -0.78
C ALA A 193 13.45 -20.38 -0.91
N MET A 194 14.62 -19.82 -0.59
CA MET A 194 15.91 -20.53 -0.59
C MET A 194 15.92 -21.64 0.47
N GLN A 195 15.50 -21.36 1.70
CA GLN A 195 15.38 -22.36 2.76
C GLN A 195 14.47 -23.52 2.35
N LYS A 196 13.30 -23.21 1.74
CA LYS A 196 12.37 -24.24 1.26
C LYS A 196 12.95 -25.07 0.12
N LYS A 197 13.72 -24.47 -0.79
CA LYS A 197 14.43 -25.19 -1.87
C LYS A 197 15.56 -26.06 -1.31
N GLY A 198 16.32 -25.55 -0.34
CA GLY A 198 17.39 -26.29 0.35
C GLY A 198 16.86 -27.58 1.00
N LYS A 199 15.79 -27.47 1.79
CA LYS A 199 15.13 -28.63 2.41
C LYS A 199 14.69 -29.67 1.37
N LYS A 200 14.04 -29.24 0.27
CA LYS A 200 13.62 -30.14 -0.81
C LYS A 200 14.78 -30.82 -1.54
N LEU A 201 15.91 -30.13 -1.69
CA LEU A 201 17.10 -30.71 -2.30
C LEU A 201 17.70 -31.78 -1.39
N LEU A 202 17.77 -31.52 -0.10
CA LEU A 202 18.24 -32.49 0.89
C LEU A 202 17.34 -33.73 0.93
N GLU A 203 16.01 -33.55 0.97
CA GLU A 203 15.04 -34.66 0.92
C GLU A 203 15.25 -35.55 -0.32
N LYS A 204 15.48 -34.95 -1.49
CA LYS A 204 15.75 -35.68 -2.73
C LYS A 204 17.10 -36.37 -2.72
N ALA A 205 18.11 -35.71 -2.19
CA ALA A 205 19.47 -36.21 -2.09
C ALA A 205 19.53 -37.46 -1.19
N SER A 206 18.90 -37.41 -0.01
CA SER A 206 18.86 -38.53 0.94
C SER A 206 18.11 -39.76 0.43
N ALA A 207 17.26 -39.60 -0.59
CA ALA A 207 16.52 -40.72 -1.19
C ALA A 207 17.31 -41.46 -2.28
N ILE A 208 18.43 -40.90 -2.79
CA ILE A 208 19.03 -41.33 -4.07
C ILE A 208 20.49 -41.79 -3.95
N SER A 209 21.28 -41.38 -2.96
CA SER A 209 22.68 -41.86 -2.87
C SER A 209 23.27 -41.92 -1.46
N HIS A 210 24.33 -42.75 -1.34
CA HIS A 210 25.28 -42.69 -0.24
C HIS A 210 26.20 -41.46 -0.40
N PRO A 211 26.76 -40.90 0.68
CA PRO A 211 27.64 -39.72 0.61
C PRO A 211 28.91 -39.99 -0.22
N PRO A 212 29.46 -38.97 -0.92
CA PRO A 212 28.99 -37.59 -1.00
C PRO A 212 27.90 -37.39 -2.04
N ILE A 213 26.93 -36.51 -1.72
CA ILE A 213 25.81 -36.20 -2.62
C ILE A 213 26.17 -34.99 -3.47
N ILE A 214 26.44 -35.21 -4.76
CA ILE A 214 26.86 -34.16 -5.70
C ILE A 214 25.73 -33.85 -6.68
N TYR A 215 25.35 -32.57 -6.78
CA TYR A 215 24.34 -32.11 -7.72
C TYR A 215 24.89 -30.97 -8.58
N HIS A 216 24.89 -31.15 -9.91
CA HIS A 216 25.48 -30.19 -10.87
C HIS A 216 26.92 -29.77 -10.51
N GLY A 217 27.73 -30.71 -10.00
CA GLY A 217 29.13 -30.44 -9.61
C GLY A 217 29.31 -29.79 -8.24
N ILE A 218 28.24 -29.59 -7.47
CA ILE A 218 28.29 -29.01 -6.12
C ILE A 218 27.96 -30.10 -5.09
N GLU A 219 28.80 -30.25 -4.08
CA GLU A 219 28.54 -31.13 -2.94
C GLU A 219 27.44 -30.51 -2.04
N ILE A 220 26.38 -31.29 -1.80
CA ILE A 220 25.31 -30.94 -0.87
C ILE A 220 25.64 -31.57 0.49
N LYS A 221 25.89 -30.73 1.50
CA LYS A 221 26.20 -31.14 2.87
C LYS A 221 25.46 -30.31 3.90
N GLU A 222 25.27 -30.89 5.10
CA GLU A 222 24.83 -30.18 6.30
C GLU A 222 25.96 -30.09 7.33
N PRO A 223 26.14 -28.93 8.01
CA PRO A 223 25.53 -27.64 7.69
C PRO A 223 26.00 -27.12 6.32
N GLY A 224 25.16 -26.35 5.64
CA GLY A 224 25.48 -25.79 4.32
C GLY A 224 26.71 -24.87 4.34
N MET A 225 27.11 -24.38 3.18
CA MET A 225 28.29 -23.51 3.06
C MET A 225 28.07 -22.17 3.79
N HIS A 226 28.97 -21.82 4.71
CA HIS A 226 28.95 -20.53 5.39
C HIS A 226 29.55 -19.45 4.49
N LEU A 227 28.78 -18.42 4.18
CA LEU A 227 29.20 -17.30 3.34
C LEU A 227 29.34 -16.03 4.19
N SER A 228 30.20 -15.11 3.77
CA SER A 228 30.24 -13.77 4.38
C SER A 228 28.95 -12.99 4.05
N PRO A 229 28.59 -11.96 4.82
CA PRO A 229 27.46 -11.09 4.48
C PRO A 229 27.56 -10.51 3.07
N GLU A 230 28.75 -10.07 2.65
CA GLU A 230 28.99 -9.49 1.32
C GLU A 230 28.76 -10.52 0.21
N ALA A 231 29.33 -11.72 0.36
CA ALA A 231 29.15 -12.82 -0.60
C ALA A 231 27.67 -13.25 -0.69
N THR A 232 26.98 -13.26 0.45
CA THR A 232 25.54 -13.59 0.50
C THR A 232 24.70 -12.56 -0.24
N LEU A 233 25.00 -11.27 -0.07
CA LEU A 233 24.31 -10.19 -0.77
C LEU A 233 24.57 -10.22 -2.28
N ALA A 234 25.82 -10.47 -2.70
CA ALA A 234 26.17 -10.58 -4.11
C ALA A 234 25.36 -11.69 -4.80
N LEU A 235 25.31 -12.88 -4.21
CA LEU A 235 24.52 -14.01 -4.73
C LEU A 235 23.02 -13.73 -4.75
N ALA A 236 22.49 -13.04 -3.75
CA ALA A 236 21.08 -12.67 -3.71
C ALA A 236 20.70 -11.74 -4.88
N VAL A 237 21.57 -10.78 -5.20
CA VAL A 237 21.38 -9.84 -6.32
C VAL A 237 21.44 -10.57 -7.65
N GLU A 238 22.45 -11.44 -7.86
CA GLU A 238 22.59 -12.22 -9.09
C GLU A 238 21.41 -13.17 -9.31
N TYR A 239 20.96 -13.86 -8.25
CA TYR A 239 19.81 -14.75 -8.33
C TYR A 239 18.53 -14.03 -8.78
N GLU A 240 18.25 -12.84 -8.22
CA GLU A 240 17.09 -12.05 -8.64
C GLU A 240 17.22 -11.54 -10.08
N ALA A 241 18.43 -11.20 -10.54
CA ALA A 241 18.68 -10.84 -11.93
C ALA A 241 18.40 -12.03 -12.88
N LEU A 242 18.90 -13.22 -12.54
CA LEU A 242 18.67 -14.45 -13.29
C LEU A 242 17.19 -14.81 -13.35
N LYS A 243 16.48 -14.74 -12.22
CA LYS A 243 15.05 -15.04 -12.13
C LYS A 243 14.21 -14.10 -13.01
N LYS A 244 14.52 -12.80 -13.02
CA LYS A 244 13.84 -11.85 -13.93
C LYS A 244 14.11 -12.16 -15.40
N SER A 245 15.33 -12.54 -15.73
CA SER A 245 15.71 -12.96 -17.08
C SER A 245 14.95 -14.22 -17.51
N GLU A 246 14.85 -15.21 -16.61
CA GLU A 246 14.09 -16.44 -16.83
C GLU A 246 12.61 -16.15 -17.07
N ASP A 247 11.98 -15.34 -16.22
CA ASP A 247 10.57 -14.96 -16.35
C ASP A 247 10.29 -14.21 -17.67
N SER A 248 11.20 -13.31 -18.07
CA SER A 248 11.13 -12.62 -19.36
C SER A 248 11.20 -13.61 -20.52
N SER A 249 12.14 -14.55 -20.47
CA SER A 249 12.31 -15.58 -21.48
C SER A 249 11.08 -16.49 -21.59
N ARG A 250 10.51 -16.92 -20.46
CA ARG A 250 9.26 -17.69 -20.41
C ARG A 250 8.09 -16.94 -21.05
N LYS A 251 7.96 -15.62 -20.79
CA LYS A 251 6.93 -14.79 -21.44
C LYS A 251 7.13 -14.70 -22.95
N ARG A 252 8.37 -14.53 -23.42
CA ARG A 252 8.70 -14.52 -24.87
C ARG A 252 8.35 -15.85 -25.53
N ILE A 253 8.71 -16.98 -24.91
CA ILE A 253 8.38 -18.31 -25.40
C ILE A 253 6.85 -18.50 -25.48
N LYS A 254 6.11 -18.08 -24.45
CA LYS A 254 4.64 -18.17 -24.45
C LYS A 254 4.04 -17.40 -25.62
N ARG A 255 4.49 -16.16 -25.86
CA ARG A 255 4.03 -15.34 -27.01
C ARG A 255 4.37 -16.00 -28.34
N ALA A 256 5.59 -16.52 -28.49
CA ALA A 256 6.01 -17.21 -29.70
C ALA A 256 5.16 -18.46 -29.98
N LYS A 257 4.83 -19.25 -28.94
CA LYS A 257 3.92 -20.40 -29.08
C LYS A 257 2.53 -19.98 -29.57
N THR A 258 1.93 -18.95 -28.95
CA THR A 258 0.62 -18.43 -29.36
C THR A 258 0.64 -17.88 -30.79
N ASN A 259 1.69 -17.16 -31.18
CA ASN A 259 1.83 -16.66 -32.55
C ASN A 259 2.01 -17.80 -33.56
N ASN A 260 2.81 -18.81 -33.24
CA ASN A 260 2.98 -19.97 -34.11
C ASN A 260 1.66 -20.74 -34.31
N GLU A 261 0.87 -20.89 -33.25
CA GLU A 261 -0.46 -21.50 -33.33
C GLU A 261 -1.42 -20.68 -34.20
N TYR A 262 -1.41 -19.35 -34.05
CA TYR A 262 -2.17 -18.44 -34.90
C TYR A 262 -1.78 -18.53 -36.39
N ILE A 263 -0.48 -18.51 -36.70
CA ILE A 263 0.03 -18.66 -38.07
C ILE A 263 -0.35 -20.03 -38.65
N LYS A 264 -0.27 -21.10 -37.85
CA LYS A 264 -0.67 -22.45 -38.26
C LYS A 264 -2.16 -22.47 -38.65
N ASN A 265 -3.03 -21.86 -37.84
CA ASN A 265 -4.46 -21.76 -38.10
C ASN A 265 -4.79 -20.91 -39.34
N LEU A 266 -4.07 -19.81 -39.57
CA LEU A 266 -4.20 -19.02 -40.79
C LEU A 266 -3.82 -19.82 -42.05
N LYS A 267 -2.74 -20.60 -41.96
CA LYS A 267 -2.29 -21.44 -43.09
C LYS A 267 -3.32 -22.51 -43.44
N TYR A 268 -3.98 -23.12 -42.44
CA TYR A 268 -5.07 -24.06 -42.68
C TYR A 268 -6.26 -23.40 -43.38
N LYS A 269 -6.71 -22.23 -42.92
CA LYS A 269 -7.81 -21.49 -43.57
C LYS A 269 -7.50 -21.13 -45.02
N LEU A 270 -6.27 -20.70 -45.30
CA LEU A 270 -5.86 -20.36 -46.68
C LEU A 270 -5.86 -21.60 -47.61
N HIS A 271 -5.53 -22.78 -47.09
CA HIS A 271 -5.61 -24.02 -47.86
C HIS A 271 -7.06 -24.41 -48.14
N GLU A 272 -7.93 -24.30 -47.14
CA GLU A 272 -9.35 -24.61 -47.27
C GLU A 272 -10.04 -23.69 -48.31
N GLU A 273 -9.75 -22.39 -48.29
CA GLU A 273 -10.26 -21.43 -49.27
C GLU A 273 -9.80 -21.76 -50.70
N LYS A 274 -8.53 -22.14 -50.89
CA LYS A 274 -7.98 -22.53 -52.20
C LYS A 274 -8.58 -23.83 -52.73
N ASP A 275 -8.77 -24.82 -51.88
CA ASP A 275 -9.37 -26.10 -52.27
C ASP A 275 -10.84 -25.90 -52.67
N GLN A 276 -11.55 -25.01 -51.97
CA GLN A 276 -12.93 -24.63 -52.29
C GLN A 276 -13.02 -23.85 -53.61
N GLU A 277 -12.08 -22.96 -53.88
CA GLU A 277 -11.98 -22.23 -55.16
C GLU A 277 -11.69 -23.17 -56.34
N LEU A 278 -10.79 -24.15 -56.16
CA LEU A 278 -10.51 -25.18 -57.16
C LEU A 278 -11.73 -26.05 -57.45
N LEU A 279 -12.47 -26.46 -56.42
CA LEU A 279 -13.71 -27.22 -56.57
C LEU A 279 -14.78 -26.43 -57.33
N ASN A 280 -14.98 -25.16 -56.98
CA ASN A 280 -15.95 -24.29 -57.66
C ASN A 280 -15.59 -24.05 -59.14
N ASN A 281 -14.31 -23.86 -59.43
CA ASN A 281 -13.82 -23.73 -60.81
C ASN A 281 -14.00 -25.04 -61.60
N TRP A 282 -13.79 -26.19 -60.97
CA TRP A 282 -14.06 -27.50 -61.59
C TRP A 282 -15.56 -27.68 -61.87
N ILE A 283 -16.44 -27.39 -60.91
CA ILE A 283 -17.90 -27.47 -61.10
C ILE A 283 -18.35 -26.58 -62.27
N ARG A 284 -17.88 -25.32 -62.33
CA ARG A 284 -18.22 -24.41 -63.43
C ARG A 284 -17.75 -24.94 -64.79
N LYS A 285 -16.52 -25.42 -64.86
CA LYS A 285 -15.96 -26.01 -66.09
C LYS A 285 -16.76 -27.24 -66.53
N THR A 286 -17.12 -28.12 -65.60
CA THR A 286 -17.95 -29.30 -65.88
C THR A 286 -19.35 -28.91 -66.37
N LEU A 287 -19.97 -27.87 -65.78
CA LEU A 287 -21.27 -27.35 -66.23
C LEU A 287 -21.22 -26.74 -67.65
N GLU A 288 -20.13 -26.04 -67.98
CA GLU A 288 -19.88 -25.51 -69.32
C GLU A 288 -19.64 -26.62 -70.35
N GLU A 289 -18.84 -27.64 -69.99
CA GLU A 289 -18.51 -28.78 -70.86
C GLU A 289 -19.72 -29.72 -71.08
N THR A 290 -20.60 -29.86 -70.09
CA THR A 290 -21.81 -30.71 -70.20
C THR A 290 -22.97 -30.04 -70.93
N ASN A 291 -22.83 -28.78 -71.36
CA ASN A 291 -23.84 -28.02 -72.11
C ASN A 291 -25.25 -28.05 -71.48
N ILE A 292 -25.33 -28.16 -70.14
CA ILE A 292 -26.60 -28.14 -69.36
C ILE A 292 -27.08 -26.68 -69.18
N ARG A 293 -26.91 -25.83 -70.19
CA ARG A 293 -27.80 -24.69 -70.37
C ARG A 293 -29.09 -25.22 -70.99
N SER A 294 -29.89 -25.89 -70.17
CA SER A 294 -31.27 -26.21 -70.50
C SER A 294 -32.03 -24.90 -70.71
N THR A 295 -32.16 -24.53 -71.97
CA THR A 295 -33.18 -23.58 -72.41
C THR A 295 -34.51 -24.27 -72.16
N ILE A 296 -35.25 -23.83 -71.14
CA ILE A 296 -36.65 -24.18 -70.97
C ILE A 296 -37.39 -22.85 -70.77
N PHE A 297 -37.99 -22.38 -71.86
CA PHE A 297 -39.26 -21.65 -71.83
C PHE A 297 -40.38 -22.67 -71.61
#